data_AF-A0AA36IJG5-F1
#
_entry.id   AF-A0AA36IJG5-F1
#
_cell.length_a   1.000
_cell.length_b   1.000
_cell.length_c   1.000
_cell.angle_alpha   90.00
_cell.angle_beta   90.00
_cell.angle_gamma   90.00
#
_symmetry.space_group_name_H-M   'P 1'
#
loop_
_entity.id
_entity.type
_entity.pdbx_description
1 polymer ?
#
loop_
_entity_poly.entity_id
_entity_poly.type
_entity_poly.pdbx_seq_one_letter_code
_entity_poly.pdbx_strand_id
1 'polypeptide(L)'
;MATDKVKYYHEQLFRSHQMLLMDTATSEFLFLNDFFDTRGDQQLFVEVFGKTTQYFLDSMEAFLANCWDSVGLLLMVRIVDFYRKRMQQRQVSCLDSYLDALQLLLWPRLRVVLEANIISLRKAQTVHQAPSNTNPHLVTRRFAELAASLYFLSSREDTGLPDNLQQPLSMMRQEFCTLLSALANRLDGQDSGLVFLVNNYDLVLTVFHERHLSRAATSVFEDLHTDQVQKFVESQLMRHYPDLVTFVKSTEPAVAHIDETARSQGPDKPPPGVDVQKMEQVVRSFAANWKKERDQIHQYVMVSFSNFSNGMGILKQVLTQLLLYYTRLQKVIRKAFPQQPPAFANEMVSNTTILMEVRRDNFA
;
A
#
# COMPACT_ATOMS: atom_id res chain seq x y z
N MET A 1 -35.63 11.87 -30.46
CA MET A 1 -34.40 12.08 -29.68
C MET A 1 -34.79 12.16 -28.22
N ALA A 2 -34.60 11.08 -27.47
CA ALA A 2 -34.74 11.13 -26.02
C ALA A 2 -33.60 11.99 -25.49
N THR A 3 -33.92 13.13 -24.88
CA THR A 3 -32.95 13.92 -24.12
C THR A 3 -32.45 13.03 -22.99
N ASP A 4 -31.19 12.59 -23.07
CA ASP A 4 -30.51 11.95 -21.94
C ASP A 4 -30.62 12.89 -20.74
N LYS A 5 -31.43 12.50 -19.75
CA LYS A 5 -31.51 13.22 -18.49
C LYS A 5 -30.15 13.15 -17.84
N VAL A 6 -29.42 14.26 -17.83
CA VAL A 6 -28.16 14.40 -17.11
C VAL A 6 -28.40 13.99 -15.66
N LYS A 7 -27.76 12.89 -15.24
CA LYS A 7 -27.83 12.43 -13.86
C LYS A 7 -26.85 13.25 -13.03
N TYR A 8 -27.38 14.04 -12.10
CA TYR A 8 -26.58 14.78 -11.14
C TYR A 8 -26.41 13.97 -9.86
N TYR A 9 -25.18 13.87 -9.37
CA TYR A 9 -24.91 13.32 -8.05
C TYR A 9 -25.36 14.31 -6.96
N HIS A 10 -25.68 13.79 -5.78
CA HIS A 10 -26.29 14.60 -4.74
C HIS A 10 -25.36 15.71 -4.24
N GLU A 11 -24.05 15.44 -4.11
CA GLU A 11 -23.05 16.43 -3.70
C GLU A 11 -22.91 17.59 -4.70
N GLN A 12 -23.23 17.36 -5.98
CA GLN A 12 -23.27 18.43 -6.99
C GLN A 12 -24.46 19.35 -6.76
N LEU A 13 -25.64 18.76 -6.51
CA LEU A 13 -26.84 19.52 -6.17
C LEU A 13 -26.67 20.27 -4.85
N PHE A 14 -26.14 19.57 -3.84
CA PHE A 14 -25.81 20.15 -2.54
C PHE A 14 -24.89 21.36 -2.69
N ARG A 15 -23.78 21.25 -3.42
CA ARG A 15 -22.89 22.39 -3.69
C ARG A 15 -23.65 23.59 -4.27
N SER A 16 -24.49 23.37 -5.28
CA SER A 16 -25.25 24.45 -5.90
C SER A 16 -26.27 25.09 -4.94
N HIS A 17 -27.00 24.28 -4.18
CA HIS A 17 -27.96 24.78 -3.18
C HIS A 17 -27.26 25.60 -2.08
N GLN A 18 -26.15 25.09 -1.55
CA GLN A 18 -25.37 25.75 -0.51
C GLN A 18 -24.75 27.07 -1.00
N MET A 19 -24.28 27.11 -2.25
CA MET A 19 -23.77 28.34 -2.85
C MET A 19 -24.85 29.42 -2.93
N LEU A 20 -26.02 29.06 -3.46
CA LEU A 20 -27.14 29.97 -3.60
C LEU A 20 -27.61 30.47 -2.23
N LEU A 21 -27.82 29.56 -1.27
CA LEU A 21 -28.21 29.92 0.09
C LEU A 21 -27.22 30.88 0.73
N MET A 22 -25.92 30.59 0.62
CA MET A 22 -24.86 31.43 1.18
C MET A 22 -24.85 32.83 0.56
N ASP A 23 -24.93 32.96 -0.77
CA ASP A 23 -24.91 34.27 -1.44
C ASP A 23 -26.16 35.10 -1.12
N THR A 24 -27.34 34.47 -1.14
CA THR A 24 -28.60 35.13 -0.78
C THR A 24 -28.64 35.53 0.69
N ALA A 25 -28.24 34.64 1.60
CA ALA A 25 -28.17 34.92 3.03
C ALA A 25 -27.15 36.02 3.36
N THR A 26 -26.01 36.05 2.67
CA THR A 26 -25.01 37.12 2.83
C THR A 26 -25.61 38.48 2.45
N SER A 27 -26.22 38.56 1.26
CA SER A 27 -26.82 39.81 0.78
C SER A 27 -27.91 40.31 1.71
N GLU A 28 -28.81 39.42 2.13
CA GLU A 28 -29.93 39.79 2.98
C GLU A 28 -29.46 40.16 4.39
N PHE A 29 -28.49 39.44 4.95
CA PHE A 29 -27.93 39.80 6.26
C PHE A 29 -27.34 41.21 6.28
N LEU A 30 -26.58 41.58 5.24
CA LEU A 30 -26.01 42.93 5.12
C LEU A 30 -27.11 43.98 4.95
N PHE A 31 -28.13 43.70 4.13
CA PHE A 31 -29.27 44.60 3.95
C PHE A 31 -30.04 44.82 5.26
N LEU A 32 -30.39 43.75 5.98
CA LEU A 32 -31.11 43.84 7.24
C LEU A 32 -30.31 44.65 8.27
N ASN A 33 -28.99 44.47 8.27
CA ASN A 33 -28.11 45.17 9.20
C ASN A 33 -28.02 46.67 8.92
N ASP A 34 -27.99 47.06 7.64
CA ASP A 34 -27.94 48.47 7.20
C ASP A 34 -29.31 49.15 7.32
N PHE A 35 -30.37 48.50 6.82
CA PHE A 35 -31.72 49.08 6.76
C PHE A 35 -32.36 49.24 8.14
N PHE A 36 -32.15 48.29 9.05
CA PHE A 36 -32.74 48.30 10.40
C PHE A 36 -31.76 48.70 11.52
N ASP A 37 -30.51 49.09 11.21
CA ASP A 37 -29.43 49.37 12.17
C ASP A 37 -29.29 48.27 13.25
N THR A 38 -29.28 46.99 12.83
CA THR A 38 -29.24 45.88 13.80
C THR A 38 -27.88 45.70 14.48
N ARG A 39 -26.84 46.42 14.01
CA ARG A 39 -25.45 46.37 14.54
C ARG A 39 -24.87 44.97 14.71
N GLY A 40 -25.27 44.06 13.83
CA GLY A 40 -24.85 42.66 13.80
C GLY A 40 -25.75 41.70 14.57
N ASP A 41 -26.89 42.15 15.13
CA ASP A 41 -27.88 41.24 15.72
C ASP A 41 -28.47 40.30 14.67
N GLN A 42 -28.45 39.00 14.97
CA GLN A 42 -28.91 37.95 14.07
C GLN A 42 -30.40 37.62 14.25
N GLN A 43 -31.11 38.18 15.24
CA GLN A 43 -32.52 37.84 15.48
C GLN A 43 -33.40 38.04 14.24
N LEU A 44 -33.31 39.21 13.60
CA LEU A 44 -34.10 39.51 12.40
C LEU A 44 -33.74 38.58 11.23
N PHE A 45 -32.47 38.22 11.09
CA PHE A 45 -32.04 37.24 10.10
C PHE A 45 -32.64 35.86 10.37
N VAL A 46 -32.67 35.41 11.64
CA VAL A 46 -33.26 34.13 12.03
C VAL A 46 -34.78 34.12 11.78
N GLU A 47 -35.48 35.23 11.99
CA GLU A 47 -36.90 35.36 11.64
C GLU A 47 -37.16 35.19 10.14
N VAL A 48 -36.27 35.72 9.29
CA VAL A 48 -36.39 35.64 7.82
C VAL A 48 -35.93 34.28 7.28
N PHE A 49 -34.77 33.77 7.69
CA PHE A 49 -34.14 32.58 7.12
C PHE A 49 -34.31 31.30 7.94
N GLY A 50 -34.75 31.36 9.19
CA GLY A 50 -34.77 30.20 10.09
C GLY A 50 -35.54 29.00 9.55
N LYS A 51 -36.70 29.25 8.90
CA LYS A 51 -37.47 28.17 8.25
C LYS A 51 -36.77 27.60 7.02
N THR A 52 -36.06 28.44 6.27
CA THR A 52 -35.31 28.04 5.08
C THR A 52 -34.10 27.18 5.45
N THR A 53 -33.32 27.60 6.45
CA THR A 53 -32.18 26.83 6.94
C THR A 53 -32.63 25.50 7.54
N GLN A 54 -33.73 25.50 8.32
CA GLN A 54 -34.31 24.27 8.87
C GLN A 54 -34.76 23.31 7.77
N TYR A 55 -35.44 23.79 6.73
CA TYR A 55 -35.84 22.96 5.58
C TYR A 55 -34.65 22.22 4.94
N PHE A 56 -33.51 22.91 4.76
CA PHE A 56 -32.32 22.26 4.22
C PHE A 56 -31.71 21.24 5.19
N LEU A 57 -31.76 21.48 6.50
CA LEU A 57 -31.31 20.50 7.50
C LEU A 57 -32.19 19.24 7.46
N ASP A 58 -33.50 19.40 7.48
CA ASP A 58 -34.47 18.29 7.42
C ASP A 58 -34.30 17.47 6.12
N SER A 59 -34.13 18.17 4.99
CA SER A 59 -33.85 17.53 3.70
C SER A 59 -32.53 16.76 3.70
N MET A 60 -31.49 17.27 4.38
CA MET A 60 -30.23 16.55 4.50
C MET A 60 -30.38 15.31 5.37
N GLU A 61 -31.05 15.40 6.52
CA GLU A 61 -31.28 14.25 7.40
C GLU A 61 -32.02 13.11 6.67
N ALA A 62 -33.07 13.46 5.92
CA ALA A 62 -33.83 12.51 5.11
C ALA A 62 -32.96 11.81 4.03
N PHE A 63 -32.08 12.57 3.35
CA PHE A 63 -31.15 12.00 2.38
C PHE A 63 -30.11 11.09 3.07
N LEU A 64 -29.54 11.54 4.18
CA LEU A 64 -28.46 10.86 4.90
C LEU A 64 -28.90 9.50 5.45
N ALA A 65 -30.17 9.36 5.84
CA ALA A 65 -30.75 8.11 6.36
C ALA A 65 -30.45 6.88 5.49
N ASN A 66 -30.37 7.06 4.16
CA ASN A 66 -30.16 5.96 3.20
C ASN A 66 -28.88 6.11 2.35
N CYS A 67 -28.03 7.11 2.63
CA CYS A 67 -26.81 7.35 1.84
C CYS A 67 -25.66 6.45 2.28
N TRP A 68 -25.18 5.57 1.40
CA TRP A 68 -24.04 4.68 1.65
C TRP A 68 -22.75 5.08 0.91
N ASP A 69 -22.78 6.23 0.23
CA ASP A 69 -21.64 6.74 -0.52
C ASP A 69 -20.70 7.53 0.39
N SER A 70 -19.67 6.88 0.92
CA SER A 70 -18.67 7.53 1.77
C SER A 70 -17.87 8.63 1.05
N VAL A 71 -17.69 8.55 -0.27
CA VAL A 71 -16.94 9.56 -1.03
C VAL A 71 -17.82 10.80 -1.21
N GLY A 72 -19.07 10.62 -1.61
CA GLY A 72 -20.06 11.71 -1.70
C GLY A 72 -20.27 12.42 -0.35
N LEU A 73 -20.36 11.65 0.74
CA LEU A 73 -20.44 12.20 2.10
C LEU A 73 -19.23 13.06 2.45
N LEU A 74 -18.01 12.57 2.20
CA LEU A 74 -16.79 13.33 2.47
C LEU A 74 -16.68 14.58 1.57
N LEU A 75 -17.12 14.50 0.31
CA LEU A 75 -17.20 15.67 -0.57
C LEU A 75 -18.13 16.74 0.01
N MET A 76 -19.30 16.36 0.52
CA MET A 76 -20.22 17.31 1.16
C MET A 76 -19.62 17.94 2.42
N VAL A 77 -18.91 17.17 3.26
CA VAL A 77 -18.13 17.72 4.39
C VAL A 77 -17.16 18.79 3.91
N ARG A 78 -16.36 18.49 2.87
CA ARG A 78 -15.39 19.44 2.30
C ARG A 78 -16.05 20.67 1.68
N ILE A 79 -17.23 20.51 1.10
CA ILE A 79 -18.03 21.63 0.58
C ILE A 79 -18.47 22.55 1.74
N VAL A 80 -18.93 21.98 2.86
CA VAL A 80 -19.29 22.77 4.06
C VAL A 80 -18.07 23.49 4.63
N ASP A 81 -16.91 22.82 4.74
CA ASP A 81 -15.66 23.45 5.18
C ASP A 81 -15.25 24.63 4.27
N PHE A 82 -15.39 24.45 2.96
CA PHE A 82 -15.11 25.49 1.98
C PHE A 82 -16.02 26.71 2.16
N TYR A 83 -17.33 26.49 2.33
CA TYR A 83 -18.27 27.59 2.54
C TYR A 83 -18.09 28.28 3.90
N ARG A 84 -17.74 27.54 4.96
CA ARG A 84 -17.36 28.13 6.26
C ARG A 84 -16.19 29.09 6.10
N LYS A 85 -15.10 28.65 5.46
CA LYS A 85 -13.92 29.51 5.20
C LYS A 85 -14.29 30.75 4.38
N ARG A 86 -15.19 30.60 3.40
CA ARG A 86 -15.68 31.72 2.57
C ARG A 86 -16.53 32.72 3.35
N MET A 87 -17.39 32.26 4.25
CA MET A 87 -18.18 33.12 5.15
C MET A 87 -17.30 33.89 6.13
N GLN A 88 -16.27 33.22 6.68
CA GLN A 88 -15.25 33.87 7.51
C GLN A 88 -14.49 34.97 6.76
N GLN A 89 -14.12 34.73 5.50
CA GLN A 89 -13.49 35.76 4.65
C GLN A 89 -14.41 36.95 4.37
N ARG A 90 -15.72 36.72 4.30
CA ARG A 90 -16.74 37.77 4.16
C ARG A 90 -17.00 38.53 5.47
N GLN A 91 -16.50 38.04 6.60
CA GLN A 91 -16.82 38.53 7.95
C GLN A 91 -18.33 38.49 8.25
N VAL A 92 -19.03 37.47 7.74
CA VAL A 92 -20.46 37.25 7.98
C VAL A 92 -20.65 35.93 8.71
N SER A 93 -21.34 35.99 9.86
CA SER A 93 -21.54 34.84 10.77
C SER A 93 -22.99 34.31 10.80
N CYS A 94 -23.88 34.83 9.95
CA CYS A 94 -25.32 34.50 10.00
C CYS A 94 -25.66 33.03 9.70
N LEU A 95 -24.74 32.28 9.07
CA LEU A 95 -24.91 30.87 8.75
C LEU A 95 -24.03 29.94 9.60
N ASP A 96 -23.30 30.44 10.59
CA ASP A 96 -22.34 29.63 11.35
C ASP A 96 -23.04 28.43 12.04
N SER A 97 -24.15 28.69 12.74
CA SER A 97 -24.94 27.64 13.39
C SER A 97 -25.48 26.59 12.41
N TYR A 98 -25.89 27.01 11.22
CA TYR A 98 -26.37 26.13 10.15
C TYR A 98 -25.25 25.25 9.58
N LEU A 99 -24.08 25.83 9.28
CA LEU A 99 -22.92 25.09 8.76
C LEU A 99 -22.37 24.11 9.81
N ASP A 100 -22.44 24.46 11.09
CA ASP A 100 -22.06 23.57 12.19
C ASP A 100 -23.05 22.41 12.33
N ALA A 101 -24.36 22.67 12.23
CA ALA A 101 -25.38 21.61 12.22
C ALA A 101 -25.17 20.63 11.04
N LEU A 102 -24.83 21.12 9.84
CA LEU A 102 -24.51 20.25 8.70
C LEU A 102 -23.31 19.34 8.98
N GLN A 103 -22.26 19.84 9.63
CA GLN A 103 -21.11 19.00 10.02
C GLN A 103 -21.52 17.92 11.03
N LEU A 104 -22.36 18.28 12.00
CA LEU A 104 -22.88 17.37 13.01
C LEU A 104 -23.81 16.29 12.43
N LEU A 105 -24.39 16.50 11.24
CA LEU A 105 -25.13 15.47 10.50
C LEU A 105 -24.21 14.59 9.64
N LEU A 106 -23.28 15.21 8.91
CA LEU A 106 -22.46 14.52 7.91
C LEU A 106 -21.41 13.59 8.52
N TRP A 107 -20.67 14.04 9.54
CA TRP A 107 -19.59 13.25 10.13
C TRP A 107 -20.06 11.96 10.80
N PRO A 108 -21.12 11.95 11.65
CA PRO A 108 -21.64 10.72 12.20
C PRO A 108 -22.12 9.76 11.12
N ARG A 109 -22.79 10.27 10.07
CA ARG A 109 -23.25 9.40 8.97
C ARG A 109 -22.08 8.76 8.22
N LEU A 110 -21.05 9.54 7.88
CA LEU A 110 -19.84 9.02 7.24
C LEU A 110 -19.18 7.94 8.09
N ARG A 111 -19.08 8.15 9.41
CA ARG A 111 -18.53 7.14 10.33
C ARG A 111 -19.29 5.82 10.26
N VAL A 112 -20.62 5.85 10.27
CA VAL A 112 -21.46 4.64 10.16
C VAL A 112 -21.20 3.89 8.85
N VAL A 113 -21.04 4.60 7.73
CA VAL A 113 -20.75 3.97 6.43
C VAL A 113 -19.36 3.33 6.43
N LEU A 114 -18.35 4.01 6.96
CA LEU A 114 -16.99 3.47 7.06
C LEU A 114 -16.93 2.25 8.00
N GLU A 115 -17.66 2.28 9.11
CA GLU A 115 -17.79 1.14 10.03
C GLU A 115 -18.46 -0.06 9.37
N ALA A 116 -19.51 0.17 8.57
CA ALA A 116 -20.13 -0.90 7.78
C ALA A 116 -19.15 -1.54 6.78
N ASN A 117 -18.27 -0.75 6.16
CA ASN A 117 -17.22 -1.27 5.27
C ASN A 117 -16.20 -2.15 6.03
N ILE A 118 -15.78 -1.71 7.22
CA ILE A 118 -14.89 -2.48 8.11
C ILE A 118 -15.54 -3.82 8.48
N ILE A 119 -16.80 -3.81 8.90
CA ILE A 119 -17.58 -5.02 9.23
C ILE A 119 -17.72 -5.93 7.99
N SER A 120 -17.93 -5.35 6.81
CA SER A 120 -18.03 -6.10 5.55
C SER A 120 -16.73 -6.84 5.23
N LEU A 121 -15.57 -6.21 5.43
CA LEU A 121 -14.26 -6.86 5.24
C LEU A 121 -14.07 -8.03 6.21
N ARG A 122 -14.43 -7.83 7.49
CA ARG A 122 -14.35 -8.90 8.51
C ARG A 122 -15.25 -10.08 8.18
N LYS A 123 -16.47 -9.83 7.72
CA LYS A 123 -17.40 -10.88 7.27
C LYS A 123 -16.90 -11.61 6.02
N ALA A 124 -16.26 -10.90 5.10
CA ALA A 124 -15.72 -11.51 3.88
C ALA A 124 -14.68 -12.59 4.20
N GLN A 125 -13.96 -12.50 5.32
CA GLN A 125 -12.97 -13.49 5.73
C GLN A 125 -13.57 -14.90 5.91
N THR A 126 -14.80 -15.00 6.41
CA THR A 126 -15.46 -16.31 6.64
C THR A 126 -16.28 -16.76 5.44
N VAL A 127 -16.79 -15.83 4.64
CA VAL A 127 -17.71 -16.13 3.53
C VAL A 127 -16.96 -16.44 2.22
N HIS A 128 -15.84 -15.78 1.96
CA HIS A 128 -15.13 -15.94 0.70
C HIS A 128 -14.43 -17.31 0.63
N GLN A 129 -14.61 -17.97 -0.50
CA GLN A 129 -13.91 -19.22 -0.81
C GLN A 129 -12.42 -18.97 -1.09
N ALA A 130 -11.64 -20.05 -1.08
CA ALA A 130 -10.24 -19.98 -1.48
C ALA A 130 -10.12 -19.42 -2.91
N PRO A 131 -9.18 -18.50 -3.20
CA PRO A 131 -8.96 -18.04 -4.55
C PRO A 131 -8.48 -19.19 -5.45
N SER A 132 -8.84 -19.17 -6.73
CA SER A 132 -8.42 -20.20 -7.69
C SER A 132 -7.06 -19.92 -8.33
N ASN A 133 -6.50 -18.73 -8.13
CA ASN A 133 -5.22 -18.30 -8.67
C ASN A 133 -4.59 -17.22 -7.78
N THR A 134 -3.39 -16.78 -8.13
CA THR A 134 -2.60 -15.78 -7.40
C THR A 134 -2.82 -14.34 -7.88
N ASN A 135 -3.77 -14.09 -8.78
CA ASN A 135 -4.05 -12.73 -9.26
C ASN A 135 -4.68 -11.88 -8.14
N PRO A 136 -4.67 -10.53 -8.27
CA PRO A 136 -5.31 -9.66 -7.31
C PRO A 136 -6.79 -10.02 -7.13
N HIS A 137 -7.21 -10.16 -5.88
CA HIS A 137 -8.59 -10.47 -5.54
C HIS A 137 -9.49 -9.25 -5.83
N LEU A 138 -10.75 -9.47 -6.22
CA LEU A 138 -11.68 -8.38 -6.59
C LEU A 138 -11.83 -7.30 -5.50
N VAL A 139 -11.76 -7.70 -4.23
CA VAL A 139 -11.83 -6.80 -3.07
C VAL A 139 -10.70 -5.78 -3.05
N THR A 140 -9.53 -6.12 -3.61
CA THR A 140 -8.33 -5.28 -3.63
C THR A 140 -8.54 -4.01 -4.44
N ARG A 141 -9.10 -4.12 -5.64
CA ARG A 141 -9.42 -2.93 -6.45
C ARG A 141 -10.45 -2.05 -5.76
N ARG A 142 -11.49 -2.66 -5.17
CA ARG A 142 -12.54 -1.92 -4.44
C ARG A 142 -11.99 -1.17 -3.24
N PHE A 143 -11.15 -1.83 -2.44
CA PHE A 143 -10.46 -1.21 -1.31
C PHE A 143 -9.54 -0.09 -1.78
N ALA A 144 -8.70 -0.33 -2.79
CA ALA A 144 -7.72 0.63 -3.28
C ALA A 144 -8.38 1.93 -3.79
N GLU A 145 -9.43 1.83 -4.61
CA GLU A 145 -10.14 3.00 -5.15
C GLU A 145 -10.82 3.81 -4.05
N LEU A 146 -11.47 3.13 -3.10
CA LEU A 146 -12.14 3.78 -1.97
C LEU A 146 -11.12 4.48 -1.08
N ALA A 147 -10.10 3.75 -0.62
CA ALA A 147 -9.05 4.29 0.26
C ALA A 147 -8.33 5.46 -0.42
N ALA A 148 -7.96 5.34 -1.69
CA ALA A 148 -7.31 6.41 -2.43
C ALA A 148 -8.18 7.67 -2.52
N SER A 149 -9.47 7.52 -2.79
CA SER A 149 -10.41 8.65 -2.83
C SER A 149 -10.51 9.36 -1.49
N LEU A 150 -10.60 8.60 -0.38
CA LEU A 150 -10.68 9.14 0.97
C LEU A 150 -9.36 9.84 1.38
N TYR A 151 -8.21 9.23 1.10
CA TYR A 151 -6.91 9.85 1.35
C TYR A 151 -6.72 11.13 0.53
N PHE A 152 -7.06 11.11 -0.75
CA PHE A 152 -6.93 12.27 -1.64
C PHE A 152 -7.76 13.46 -1.15
N LEU A 153 -9.02 13.23 -0.77
CA LEU A 153 -9.90 14.28 -0.22
C LEU A 153 -9.48 14.75 1.18
N SER A 154 -8.71 13.94 1.91
CA SER A 154 -8.18 14.29 3.24
C SER A 154 -6.92 15.13 3.17
N SER A 155 -6.09 14.96 2.14
CA SER A 155 -4.73 15.51 2.04
C SER A 155 -4.65 16.98 1.61
N ARG A 156 -5.79 17.64 1.35
CA ARG A 156 -5.82 19.03 0.81
C ARG A 156 -5.67 20.11 1.88
N GLU A 157 -5.59 19.73 3.15
CA GLU A 157 -5.33 20.64 4.27
C GLU A 157 -3.95 20.29 4.84
N ASP A 158 -3.08 21.30 5.00
CA ASP A 158 -1.70 21.15 5.50
C ASP A 158 -1.62 20.56 6.93
N THR A 159 -2.76 20.28 7.55
CA THR A 159 -2.92 19.76 8.91
C THR A 159 -2.95 18.23 8.99
N GLY A 160 -2.82 17.51 7.87
CA GLY A 160 -2.86 16.05 7.84
C GLY A 160 -4.28 15.45 7.89
N LEU A 161 -4.39 14.15 8.12
CA LEU A 161 -5.68 13.45 8.16
C LEU A 161 -6.46 13.81 9.44
N PRO A 162 -7.75 14.21 9.32
CA PRO A 162 -8.59 14.39 10.50
C PRO A 162 -8.73 13.09 11.29
N ASP A 163 -8.75 13.18 12.64
CA ASP A 163 -8.94 12.03 13.54
C ASP A 163 -10.16 11.17 13.16
N ASN A 164 -11.24 11.85 12.72
CA ASN A 164 -12.47 11.23 12.26
C ASN A 164 -12.30 10.28 11.06
N LEU A 165 -11.21 10.39 10.30
CA LEU A 165 -10.88 9.54 9.14
C LEU A 165 -9.68 8.64 9.40
N GLN A 166 -8.70 9.10 10.20
CA GLN A 166 -7.48 8.34 10.47
C GLN A 166 -7.78 6.97 11.07
N GLN A 167 -8.61 6.91 12.13
CA GLN A 167 -8.93 5.64 12.79
C GLN A 167 -9.71 4.69 11.86
N PRO A 168 -10.83 5.09 11.21
CA PRO A 168 -11.55 4.20 10.29
C PRO A 168 -10.70 3.70 9.12
N LEU A 169 -9.86 4.54 8.51
CA LEU A 169 -8.97 4.13 7.41
C LEU A 169 -7.92 3.12 7.88
N SER A 170 -7.34 3.33 9.06
CA SER A 170 -6.39 2.39 9.65
C SER A 170 -7.03 1.03 9.93
N MET A 171 -8.23 1.02 10.52
CA MET A 171 -8.98 -0.21 10.78
C MET A 171 -9.39 -0.93 9.49
N MET A 172 -9.85 -0.19 8.48
CA MET A 172 -10.22 -0.78 7.19
C MET A 172 -9.02 -1.43 6.51
N ARG A 173 -7.84 -0.79 6.54
CA ARG A 173 -6.58 -1.38 6.07
C ARG A 173 -6.23 -2.65 6.84
N GLN A 174 -6.36 -2.64 8.17
CA GLN A 174 -6.05 -3.81 8.99
C GLN A 174 -6.95 -5.01 8.66
N GLU A 175 -8.27 -4.80 8.56
CA GLU A 175 -9.22 -5.86 8.19
C GLU A 175 -8.98 -6.34 6.76
N PHE A 176 -8.63 -5.44 5.84
CA PHE A 176 -8.24 -5.79 4.48
C PHE A 176 -6.99 -6.68 4.43
N CYS A 177 -5.92 -6.32 5.15
CA CYS A 177 -4.71 -7.14 5.21
C CYS A 177 -4.97 -8.49 5.90
N THR A 178 -5.82 -8.52 6.92
CA THR A 178 -6.26 -9.75 7.60
C THR A 178 -7.00 -10.67 6.64
N LEU A 179 -7.93 -10.13 5.85
CA LEU A 179 -8.65 -10.85 4.82
C LEU A 179 -7.68 -11.43 3.78
N LEU A 180 -6.77 -10.62 3.24
CA LEU A 180 -5.81 -11.09 2.24
C LEU A 180 -4.90 -12.18 2.78
N SER A 181 -4.42 -12.05 4.02
CA SER A 181 -3.60 -13.07 4.68
C SER A 181 -4.36 -14.38 4.87
N ALA A 182 -5.64 -14.31 5.26
CA ALA A 182 -6.50 -15.48 5.38
C ALA A 182 -6.75 -16.17 4.03
N LEU A 183 -6.93 -15.40 2.95
CA LEU A 183 -7.07 -15.94 1.59
C LEU A 183 -5.76 -16.55 1.07
N ALA A 184 -4.62 -15.90 1.34
CA ALA A 184 -3.29 -16.39 0.98
C ALA A 184 -2.99 -17.76 1.61
N ASN A 185 -3.38 -17.95 2.88
CA ASN A 185 -3.18 -19.20 3.61
C ASN A 185 -4.08 -20.35 3.12
N ARG A 186 -5.09 -20.06 2.29
CA ARG A 186 -5.98 -21.07 1.69
C ARG A 186 -5.55 -21.47 0.27
N LEU A 187 -4.53 -20.82 -0.27
CA LEU A 187 -3.99 -21.17 -1.58
C LEU A 187 -3.09 -22.40 -1.48
N ASP A 188 -3.28 -23.33 -2.41
CA ASP A 188 -2.39 -24.46 -2.59
C ASP A 188 -1.13 -24.07 -3.36
N GLY A 189 -0.04 -24.74 -3.05
CA GLY A 189 1.25 -24.53 -3.71
C GLY A 189 2.24 -23.72 -2.88
N GLN A 190 3.51 -24.10 -3.00
CA GLN A 190 4.60 -23.39 -2.34
C GLN A 190 4.74 -22.00 -2.96
N ASP A 191 4.81 -20.98 -2.11
CA ASP A 191 4.86 -19.55 -2.44
C ASP A 191 3.60 -18.93 -3.05
N SER A 192 2.54 -19.70 -3.36
CA SER A 192 1.28 -19.17 -3.91
C SER A 192 0.71 -18.04 -3.05
N GLY A 193 0.75 -18.21 -1.72
CA GLY A 193 0.33 -17.17 -0.77
C GLY A 193 1.19 -15.91 -0.84
N LEU A 194 2.51 -16.05 -0.99
CA LEU A 194 3.44 -14.90 -1.14
C LEU A 194 3.17 -14.15 -2.44
N VAL A 195 3.06 -14.88 -3.56
CA VAL A 195 2.76 -14.31 -4.89
C VAL A 195 1.43 -13.57 -4.87
N PHE A 196 0.40 -14.19 -4.28
CA PHE A 196 -0.91 -13.57 -4.13
C PHE A 196 -0.83 -12.27 -3.33
N LEU A 197 -0.16 -12.26 -2.18
CA LEU A 197 -0.03 -11.03 -1.38
C LEU A 197 0.73 -9.94 -2.14
N VAL A 198 1.84 -10.28 -2.81
CA VAL A 198 2.60 -9.33 -3.64
C VAL A 198 1.72 -8.72 -4.73
N ASN A 199 0.97 -9.54 -5.49
CA ASN A 199 0.08 -9.05 -6.54
C ASN A 199 -1.00 -8.12 -6.00
N ASN A 200 -1.58 -8.44 -4.84
CA ASN A 200 -2.61 -7.59 -4.23
C ASN A 200 -2.04 -6.26 -3.73
N TYR A 201 -0.88 -6.27 -3.05
CA TYR A 201 -0.25 -5.05 -2.56
C TYR A 201 0.26 -4.17 -3.71
N ASP A 202 0.80 -4.78 -4.78
CA ASP A 202 1.21 -4.07 -5.99
C ASP A 202 0.04 -3.34 -6.65
N LEU A 203 -1.15 -3.96 -6.71
CA LEU A 203 -2.35 -3.30 -7.23
C LEU A 203 -2.79 -2.11 -6.36
N VAL A 204 -2.71 -2.23 -5.03
CA VAL A 204 -3.01 -1.10 -4.13
C VAL A 204 -2.02 0.05 -4.36
N LEU A 205 -0.73 -0.25 -4.40
CA LEU A 205 0.32 0.73 -4.63
C LEU A 205 0.21 1.39 -6.00
N THR A 206 -0.13 0.63 -7.04
CA THR A 206 -0.37 1.16 -8.39
C THR A 206 -1.46 2.24 -8.37
N VAL A 207 -2.63 1.94 -7.77
CA VAL A 207 -3.72 2.91 -7.64
C VAL A 207 -3.31 4.11 -6.78
N PHE A 208 -2.57 3.89 -5.69
CA PHE A 208 -2.16 4.98 -4.80
C PHE A 208 -1.14 5.92 -5.47
N HIS A 209 -0.19 5.37 -6.23
CA HIS A 209 0.80 6.16 -6.97
C HIS A 209 0.18 6.90 -8.16
N GLU A 210 -0.76 6.28 -8.88
CA GLU A 210 -1.54 6.95 -9.95
C GLU A 210 -2.32 8.17 -9.43
N ARG A 211 -2.76 8.14 -8.16
CA ARG A 211 -3.46 9.24 -7.49
C ARG A 211 -2.52 10.22 -6.77
N HIS A 212 -1.21 10.02 -6.88
CA HIS A 212 -0.17 10.83 -6.22
C HIS A 212 -0.39 11.01 -4.72
N LEU A 213 -0.80 9.93 -4.04
CA LEU A 213 -0.99 9.97 -2.59
C LEU A 213 0.33 10.17 -1.85
N SER A 214 0.26 10.75 -0.66
CA SER A 214 1.42 11.01 0.18
C SER A 214 2.02 9.71 0.74
N ARG A 215 3.28 9.78 1.17
CA ARG A 215 3.98 8.65 1.80
C ARG A 215 3.26 8.12 3.05
N ALA A 216 2.53 8.98 3.77
CA ALA A 216 1.73 8.56 4.92
C ALA A 216 0.61 7.57 4.55
N ALA A 217 0.11 7.62 3.30
CA ALA A 217 -0.87 6.68 2.78
C ALA A 217 -0.21 5.41 2.21
N THR A 218 0.96 5.54 1.56
CA THR A 218 1.59 4.43 0.82
C THR A 218 2.51 3.54 1.67
N SER A 219 3.20 4.11 2.67
CA SER A 219 4.33 3.44 3.35
C SER A 219 4.00 2.06 3.90
N VAL A 220 2.82 1.88 4.49
CA VAL A 220 2.42 0.59 5.07
C VAL A 220 2.31 -0.50 4.01
N PHE A 221 1.80 -0.17 2.82
CA PHE A 221 1.72 -1.14 1.72
C PHE A 221 3.08 -1.34 1.04
N GLU A 222 3.94 -0.32 0.98
CA GLU A 222 5.33 -0.44 0.50
C GLU A 222 6.12 -1.42 1.38
N ASP A 223 6.00 -1.29 2.70
CA ASP A 223 6.66 -2.16 3.68
C ASP A 223 6.13 -3.60 3.59
N LEU A 224 4.81 -3.77 3.52
CA LEU A 224 4.18 -5.08 3.37
C LEU A 224 4.57 -5.76 2.05
N HIS A 225 4.58 -5.02 0.94
CA HIS A 225 5.03 -5.54 -0.36
C HIS A 225 6.48 -5.98 -0.30
N THR A 226 7.36 -5.13 0.23
CA THR A 226 8.80 -5.42 0.37
C THR A 226 9.05 -6.67 1.21
N ASP A 227 8.36 -6.82 2.35
CA ASP A 227 8.47 -8.00 3.22
C ASP A 227 8.06 -9.29 2.50
N GLN A 228 6.95 -9.28 1.74
CA GLN A 228 6.52 -10.45 0.97
C GLN A 228 7.46 -10.78 -0.18
N VAL A 229 7.99 -9.76 -0.88
CA VAL A 229 9.00 -9.96 -1.93
C VAL A 229 10.27 -10.57 -1.35
N GLN A 230 10.74 -10.11 -0.19
CA GLN A 230 11.94 -10.66 0.44
C GLN A 230 11.76 -12.13 0.86
N LYS A 231 10.59 -12.48 1.42
CA LYS A 231 10.23 -13.86 1.74
C LYS A 231 10.18 -14.75 0.48
N PHE A 232 9.59 -14.23 -0.60
CA PHE A 232 9.55 -14.91 -1.88
C PHE A 232 10.96 -15.15 -2.43
N VAL A 233 11.81 -14.12 -2.44
CA VAL A 233 13.21 -14.20 -2.90
C VAL A 233 13.97 -15.31 -2.15
N GLU A 234 13.90 -15.33 -0.82
CA GLU A 234 14.57 -16.36 -0.02
C GLU A 234 14.01 -17.76 -0.30
N SER A 235 12.70 -17.91 -0.50
CA SER A 235 12.07 -19.19 -0.84
C SER A 235 12.54 -19.72 -2.20
N GLN A 236 12.60 -18.84 -3.22
CA GLN A 236 13.09 -19.20 -4.56
C GLN A 236 14.55 -19.65 -4.51
N LEU A 237 15.40 -18.94 -3.77
CA LEU A 237 16.81 -19.33 -3.62
C LEU A 237 16.98 -20.63 -2.84
N MET A 238 16.18 -20.87 -1.79
CA MET A 238 16.19 -22.15 -1.08
C MET A 238 15.72 -23.31 -1.95
N ARG A 239 14.76 -23.09 -2.86
CA ARG A 239 14.26 -24.13 -3.77
C ARG A 239 15.29 -24.51 -4.83
N HIS A 240 15.91 -23.52 -5.47
CA HIS A 240 16.78 -23.73 -6.62
C HIS A 240 18.27 -23.90 -6.26
N TYR A 241 18.69 -23.36 -5.11
CA TYR A 241 20.07 -23.40 -4.63
C TYR A 241 20.17 -23.83 -3.15
N PRO A 242 19.52 -24.93 -2.72
CA PRO A 242 19.46 -25.32 -1.31
C PRO A 242 20.84 -25.54 -0.70
N ASP A 243 21.75 -26.20 -1.43
CA ASP A 243 23.10 -26.50 -0.97
C ASP A 243 23.90 -25.21 -0.71
N LEU A 244 23.83 -24.25 -1.64
CA LEU A 244 24.50 -22.96 -1.50
C LEU A 244 23.97 -22.20 -0.28
N VAL A 245 22.65 -22.05 -0.18
CA VAL A 245 22.04 -21.24 0.88
C VAL A 245 22.27 -21.88 2.25
N THR A 246 22.05 -23.19 2.37
CA THR A 246 22.24 -23.91 3.64
C THR A 246 23.71 -23.91 4.06
N PHE A 247 24.65 -24.16 3.14
CA PHE A 247 26.08 -24.14 3.42
C PHE A 247 26.54 -22.76 3.89
N VAL A 248 26.20 -21.70 3.16
CA VAL A 248 26.60 -20.33 3.54
C VAL A 248 26.02 -19.98 4.92
N LYS A 249 24.74 -20.27 5.18
CA LYS A 249 24.11 -19.99 6.48
C LYS A 249 24.74 -20.79 7.64
N SER A 250 25.13 -22.05 7.41
CA SER A 250 25.73 -22.89 8.46
C SER A 250 27.21 -22.60 8.72
N THR A 251 27.95 -22.25 7.67
CA THR A 251 29.43 -22.24 7.70
C THR A 251 30.01 -20.84 7.85
N GLU A 252 29.29 -19.79 7.45
CA GLU A 252 29.75 -18.41 7.62
C GLU A 252 30.02 -18.02 9.09
N PRO A 253 29.20 -18.40 10.09
CA PRO A 253 29.50 -18.11 11.50
C PRO A 253 30.82 -18.73 11.98
N ALA A 254 31.15 -19.94 11.50
CA ALA A 254 32.38 -20.65 11.87
C ALA A 254 33.65 -19.98 11.33
N VAL A 255 33.53 -19.18 10.26
CA VAL A 255 34.66 -18.44 9.65
C VAL A 255 34.62 -16.93 9.93
N ALA A 256 33.62 -16.44 10.67
CA ALA A 256 33.42 -15.01 10.90
C ALA A 256 34.56 -14.37 11.70
N HIS A 257 35.01 -15.04 12.77
CA HIS A 257 36.05 -14.55 13.69
C HIS A 257 37.48 -14.93 13.28
N ILE A 258 37.65 -15.57 12.12
CA ILE A 258 38.97 -15.97 11.64
C ILE A 258 39.70 -14.73 11.11
N ASP A 259 40.80 -14.39 11.77
CA ASP A 259 41.75 -13.40 11.28
C ASP A 259 42.57 -14.01 10.14
N GLU A 260 42.39 -13.47 8.93
CA GLU A 260 43.08 -13.91 7.72
C GLU A 260 44.61 -13.78 7.85
N THR A 261 45.10 -12.78 8.58
CA THR A 261 46.55 -12.54 8.74
C THR A 261 47.21 -13.54 9.67
N ALA A 262 46.58 -13.83 10.82
CA ALA A 262 47.05 -14.85 11.76
C ALA A 262 47.01 -16.26 11.15
N ARG A 263 45.99 -16.53 10.33
CA ARG A 263 45.82 -17.82 9.67
C ARG A 263 46.77 -18.04 8.50
N SER A 264 47.12 -16.98 7.78
CA SER A 264 48.11 -17.05 6.70
C SER A 264 49.49 -17.55 7.16
N GLN A 265 49.78 -17.49 8.47
CA GLN A 265 51.01 -17.97 9.10
C GLN A 265 50.84 -19.32 9.83
N GLY A 266 49.62 -19.85 9.91
CA GLY A 266 49.29 -21.11 10.59
C GLY A 266 49.33 -22.34 9.68
N PRO A 267 49.03 -23.54 10.20
CA PRO A 267 48.95 -24.76 9.40
C PRO A 267 47.84 -24.66 8.35
N ASP A 268 48.09 -25.19 7.14
CA ASP A 268 47.19 -25.18 5.96
C ASP A 268 45.97 -26.14 6.11
N LYS A 269 45.48 -26.29 7.35
CA LYS A 269 44.32 -27.13 7.65
C LYS A 269 43.04 -26.28 7.66
N PRO A 270 41.94 -26.80 7.09
CA PRO A 270 40.65 -26.13 7.12
C PRO A 270 40.19 -25.92 8.57
N PRO A 271 39.46 -24.83 8.86
CA PRO A 271 39.15 -24.47 10.24
C PRO A 271 38.16 -25.46 10.85
N PRO A 272 38.15 -25.62 12.19
CA PRO A 272 37.14 -26.41 12.86
C PRO A 272 35.73 -25.93 12.46
N GLY A 273 34.89 -26.85 11.99
CA GLY A 273 33.51 -26.53 11.56
C GLY A 273 33.34 -26.23 10.06
N VAL A 274 34.40 -26.21 9.26
CA VAL A 274 34.30 -26.16 7.80
C VAL A 274 34.42 -27.56 7.21
N ASP A 275 33.32 -28.04 6.63
CA ASP A 275 33.28 -29.27 5.86
C ASP A 275 33.73 -28.99 4.41
N VAL A 276 34.95 -29.41 4.09
CA VAL A 276 35.57 -29.21 2.77
C VAL A 276 34.92 -30.06 1.69
N GLN A 277 34.45 -31.27 2.02
CA GLN A 277 33.73 -32.11 1.04
C GLN A 277 32.41 -31.47 0.65
N LYS A 278 31.65 -30.98 1.64
CA LYS A 278 30.40 -30.25 1.38
C LYS A 278 30.66 -28.96 0.61
N MET A 279 31.75 -28.25 0.92
CA MET A 279 32.16 -27.04 0.19
C MET A 279 32.45 -27.33 -1.29
N GLU A 280 33.23 -28.38 -1.58
CA GLU A 280 33.53 -28.81 -2.95
C GLU A 280 32.26 -29.22 -3.70
N GLN A 281 31.38 -29.97 -3.05
CA GLN A 281 30.08 -30.37 -3.62
C GLN A 281 29.23 -29.17 -4.01
N VAL A 282 29.13 -28.15 -3.14
CA VAL A 282 28.36 -26.91 -3.39
C VAL A 282 28.93 -26.15 -4.59
N VAL A 283 30.27 -26.02 -4.69
CA VAL A 283 30.91 -25.31 -5.81
C VAL A 283 30.62 -26.01 -7.12
N ARG A 284 30.80 -27.33 -7.17
CA ARG A 284 30.56 -28.13 -8.38
C ARG A 284 29.09 -28.17 -8.79
N SER A 285 28.20 -28.40 -7.82
CA SER A 285 26.76 -28.48 -8.09
C SER A 285 26.21 -27.14 -8.59
N PHE A 286 26.67 -26.02 -8.01
CA PHE A 286 26.34 -24.70 -8.49
C PHE A 286 26.86 -24.47 -9.92
N ALA A 287 28.14 -24.69 -10.17
CA ALA A 287 28.76 -24.47 -11.49
C ALA A 287 28.06 -25.26 -12.60
N ALA A 288 27.62 -26.49 -12.31
CA ALA A 288 26.91 -27.34 -13.26
C ALA A 288 25.47 -26.88 -13.57
N ASN A 289 24.73 -26.37 -12.58
CA ASN A 289 23.27 -26.21 -12.70
C ASN A 289 22.77 -24.76 -12.70
N TRP A 290 23.59 -23.77 -12.29
CA TRP A 290 23.07 -22.43 -11.98
C TRP A 290 22.35 -21.72 -13.13
N LYS A 291 22.79 -21.91 -14.38
CA LYS A 291 22.10 -21.30 -15.54
C LYS A 291 20.71 -21.88 -15.76
N LYS A 292 20.60 -23.21 -15.67
CA LYS A 292 19.32 -23.93 -15.81
C LYS A 292 18.35 -23.52 -14.72
N GLU A 293 18.81 -23.49 -13.47
CA GLU A 293 17.98 -23.11 -12.32
C GLU A 293 17.55 -21.63 -12.39
N ARG A 294 18.44 -20.74 -12.84
CA ARG A 294 18.09 -19.34 -13.13
C ARG A 294 16.98 -19.22 -14.18
N ASP A 295 17.08 -19.96 -15.28
CA ASP A 295 16.07 -19.91 -16.35
C ASP A 295 14.70 -20.36 -15.85
N GLN A 296 14.65 -21.37 -14.96
CA GLN A 296 13.42 -21.80 -14.30
C GLN A 296 12.84 -20.71 -13.40
N ILE A 297 13.68 -20.04 -12.59
CA ILE A 297 13.25 -18.90 -11.76
C ILE A 297 12.68 -17.79 -12.64
N HIS A 298 13.37 -17.43 -13.72
CA HIS A 298 12.92 -16.39 -14.63
C HIS A 298 11.53 -16.73 -15.20
N GLN A 299 11.35 -17.92 -15.76
CA GLN A 299 10.04 -18.36 -16.27
C GLN A 299 8.95 -18.32 -15.21
N TYR A 300 9.25 -18.79 -13.99
CA TYR A 300 8.29 -18.80 -12.89
C TYR A 300 7.88 -17.38 -12.47
N VAL A 301 8.84 -16.46 -12.31
CA VAL A 301 8.58 -15.06 -11.94
C VAL A 301 7.71 -14.37 -13.00
N MET A 302 7.98 -14.57 -14.29
CA MET A 302 7.23 -13.92 -15.37
C MET A 302 5.76 -14.35 -15.47
N VAL A 303 5.42 -15.56 -15.01
CA VAL A 303 4.03 -16.04 -14.98
C VAL A 303 3.33 -15.71 -13.65
N SER A 304 4.10 -15.51 -12.58
CA SER A 304 3.56 -15.34 -11.22
C SER A 304 3.01 -13.95 -10.93
N PHE A 305 3.62 -12.89 -11.48
CA PHE A 305 3.28 -11.51 -11.13
C PHE A 305 2.48 -10.83 -12.24
N SER A 306 1.31 -10.29 -11.90
CA SER A 306 0.39 -9.69 -12.88
C SER A 306 0.92 -8.41 -13.52
N ASN A 307 1.77 -7.67 -12.81
CA ASN A 307 2.44 -6.47 -13.29
C ASN A 307 3.86 -6.80 -13.75
N PHE A 308 4.11 -6.65 -15.05
CA PHE A 308 5.39 -6.99 -15.67
C PHE A 308 6.57 -6.20 -15.05
N SER A 309 6.40 -4.90 -14.79
CA SER A 309 7.46 -4.06 -14.21
C SER A 309 7.80 -4.52 -12.79
N ASN A 310 6.79 -4.88 -11.99
CA ASN A 310 7.00 -5.43 -10.66
C ASN A 310 7.69 -6.80 -10.74
N GLY A 311 7.24 -7.69 -11.64
CA GLY A 311 7.85 -8.99 -11.87
C GLY A 311 9.34 -8.89 -12.24
N MET A 312 9.70 -7.97 -13.13
CA MET A 312 11.11 -7.72 -13.50
C MET A 312 11.92 -7.18 -12.32
N GLY A 313 11.34 -6.27 -11.53
CA GLY A 313 11.95 -5.78 -10.29
C GLY A 313 12.22 -6.90 -9.28
N ILE A 314 11.30 -7.85 -9.15
CA ILE A 314 11.44 -9.01 -8.27
C ILE A 314 12.51 -9.97 -8.80
N LEU A 315 12.53 -10.26 -10.11
CA LEU A 315 13.57 -11.09 -10.72
C LEU A 315 14.97 -10.51 -10.42
N LYS A 316 15.14 -9.20 -10.61
CA LYS A 316 16.39 -8.50 -10.28
C LYS A 316 16.78 -8.70 -8.82
N GLN A 317 15.82 -8.64 -7.88
CA GLN A 317 16.08 -8.89 -6.46
C GLN A 317 16.52 -10.34 -6.20
N VAL A 318 15.87 -11.33 -6.82
CA VAL A 318 16.27 -12.75 -6.70
C VAL A 318 17.71 -12.95 -7.17
N LEU A 319 18.03 -12.43 -8.36
CA LEU A 319 19.37 -12.57 -8.94
C LEU A 319 20.45 -11.80 -8.17
N THR A 320 20.09 -10.64 -7.62
CA THR A 320 20.99 -9.87 -6.74
C THR A 320 21.28 -10.65 -5.46
N GLN A 321 20.25 -11.25 -4.85
CA GLN A 321 20.42 -12.05 -3.64
C GLN A 321 21.20 -13.35 -3.92
N LEU A 322 21.03 -13.97 -5.09
CA LEU A 322 21.86 -15.09 -5.54
C LEU A 322 23.34 -14.70 -5.59
N LEU A 323 23.64 -13.56 -6.22
CA LEU A 323 25.01 -13.03 -6.29
C LEU A 323 25.59 -12.76 -4.90
N LEU A 324 24.78 -12.27 -3.96
CA LEU A 324 25.21 -12.05 -2.57
C LEU A 324 25.55 -13.37 -1.85
N TYR A 325 24.70 -14.40 -1.96
CA TYR A 325 25.01 -15.74 -1.40
C TYR A 325 26.29 -16.32 -2.01
N TYR A 326 26.44 -16.24 -3.32
CA TYR A 326 27.60 -16.78 -4.01
C TYR A 326 28.89 -16.00 -3.68
N THR A 327 28.81 -14.68 -3.54
CA THR A 327 29.94 -13.86 -3.06
C THR A 327 30.32 -14.22 -1.62
N ARG A 328 29.34 -14.52 -0.75
CA ARG A 328 29.60 -15.00 0.62
C ARG A 328 30.27 -16.38 0.60
N LEU A 329 29.86 -17.31 -0.26
CA LEU A 329 30.54 -18.59 -0.46
C LEU A 329 32.02 -18.38 -0.82
N GLN A 330 32.32 -17.52 -1.81
CA GLN A 330 33.70 -17.23 -2.19
C GLN A 330 34.53 -16.65 -1.04
N LYS A 331 33.92 -15.77 -0.21
CA LYS A 331 34.58 -15.24 0.99
C LYS A 331 34.87 -16.35 2.01
N VAL A 332 33.92 -17.27 2.24
CA VAL A 332 34.11 -18.42 3.11
C VAL A 332 35.29 -19.29 2.62
N ILE A 333 35.37 -19.56 1.31
CA ILE A 333 36.48 -20.33 0.70
C ILE A 333 37.82 -19.61 0.92
N ARG A 334 37.90 -18.31 0.64
CA ARG A 334 39.12 -17.51 0.84
C ARG A 334 39.58 -17.50 2.29
N LYS A 335 38.66 -17.39 3.25
CA LYS A 335 38.97 -17.43 4.69
C LYS A 335 39.35 -18.83 5.19
N ALA A 336 38.81 -19.88 4.57
CA ALA A 336 39.16 -21.25 4.90
C ALA A 336 40.57 -21.61 4.39
N PHE A 337 40.97 -21.06 3.23
CA PHE A 337 42.22 -21.35 2.54
C PHE A 337 42.97 -20.07 2.13
N PRO A 338 43.60 -19.35 3.09
CA PRO A 338 44.25 -18.06 2.82
C PRO A 338 45.58 -18.18 2.06
N GLN A 339 46.30 -19.30 2.19
CA GLN A 339 47.62 -19.50 1.57
C GLN A 339 47.51 -19.94 0.11
N GLN A 340 46.71 -20.99 -0.15
CA GLN A 340 46.54 -21.54 -1.49
C GLN A 340 45.06 -21.92 -1.72
N PRO A 341 44.43 -21.48 -2.82
CA PRO A 341 43.07 -21.87 -3.12
C PRO A 341 42.98 -23.39 -3.38
N PRO A 342 41.90 -24.04 -2.92
CA PRO A 342 41.72 -25.48 -3.14
C PRO A 342 41.51 -25.78 -4.64
N ALA A 343 41.80 -27.01 -5.08
CA ALA A 343 41.75 -27.37 -6.51
C ALA A 343 40.39 -27.09 -7.18
N PHE A 344 39.28 -27.33 -6.47
CA PHE A 344 37.92 -27.06 -6.94
C PHE A 344 37.60 -25.56 -7.08
N ALA A 345 38.44 -24.66 -6.54
CA ALA A 345 38.25 -23.22 -6.68
C ALA A 345 38.30 -22.77 -8.16
N ASN A 346 39.02 -23.51 -9.01
CA ASN A 346 39.11 -23.24 -10.44
C ASN A 346 37.79 -23.50 -11.18
N GLU A 347 36.87 -24.26 -10.58
CA GLU A 347 35.55 -24.58 -11.13
C GLU A 347 34.49 -23.53 -10.73
N MET A 348 34.87 -22.53 -9.91
CA MET A 348 33.98 -21.45 -9.53
C MET A 348 33.64 -20.57 -10.73
N VAL A 349 32.35 -20.31 -10.88
CA VAL A 349 31.82 -19.26 -11.76
C VAL A 349 32.31 -17.90 -11.25
N SER A 350 32.67 -17.00 -12.16
CA SER A 350 33.08 -15.64 -11.77
C SER A 350 31.85 -14.76 -11.44
N ASN A 351 32.00 -13.84 -10.49
CA ASN A 351 30.93 -12.89 -10.16
C ASN A 351 30.56 -11.98 -11.34
N THR A 352 31.52 -11.68 -12.21
CA THR A 352 31.27 -10.92 -13.44
C THR A 352 30.37 -11.69 -14.40
N THR A 353 30.55 -13.01 -14.54
CA THR A 353 29.63 -13.85 -15.34
C THR A 353 28.21 -13.82 -14.79
N ILE A 354 28.04 -13.99 -13.47
CA ILE A 354 26.71 -13.94 -12.85
C ILE A 354 26.09 -12.54 -13.03
N LEU A 355 26.87 -11.47 -12.81
CA LEU A 355 26.41 -10.08 -12.95
C LEU A 355 26.04 -9.71 -14.40
N MET A 356 26.79 -10.20 -15.40
CA MET A 356 26.46 -9.97 -16.81
C MET A 356 25.12 -10.60 -17.16
N GLU A 357 24.85 -11.81 -16.66
CA GLU A 357 23.57 -12.47 -16.84
C GLU A 357 22.43 -11.72 -16.12
N VAL A 358 22.65 -11.23 -14.89
CA VAL A 358 21.67 -10.35 -14.20
C VAL A 358 21.35 -9.12 -15.05
N ARG A 359 22.37 -8.49 -15.66
CA ARG A 359 22.17 -7.31 -16.51
C ARG A 359 21.43 -7.65 -17.80
N ARG A 360 21.71 -8.79 -18.42
CA ARG A 360 21.06 -9.23 -19.65
C ARG A 360 19.54 -9.32 -19.49
N ASP A 361 19.09 -9.87 -18.37
CA ASP A 361 17.65 -10.03 -18.09
C ASP A 361 16.96 -8.70 -17.71
N ASN A 362 17.70 -7.60 -17.45
CA ASN A 362 17.11 -6.28 -17.22
C ASN A 362 16.78 -5.50 -18.52
N PHE A 363 17.28 -5.97 -19.67
CA PHE A 363 17.15 -5.28 -20.96
C PHE A 363 16.41 -6.10 -22.03
N ALA A 364 15.94 -7.30 -21.67
CA ALA A 364 15.01 -8.11 -22.47
C ALA A 364 13.61 -7.97 -21.89
#